data_AF-A0A8J8E3A3-F1
#
_entry.id   AF-A0A8J8E3A3-F1
#
_cell.length_a   1.000
_cell.length_b   1.000
_cell.length_c   1.000
_cell.angle_alpha   90.00
_cell.angle_beta   90.00
_cell.angle_gamma   90.00
#
_symmetry.space_group_name_H-M   'P 1'
#
loop_
_entity.id
_entity.type
_entity.pdbx_description
1 polymer ?
#
loop_
_entity_poly.entity_id
_entity_poly.type
_entity_poly.pdbx_seq_one_letter_code
_entity_poly.pdbx_strand_id
1 'polypeptide(L)'
;GVLIGVMVLMLGTAFITLRFSAEMGGAQMSTIANRTLGKAGGWLMYLSITLMSFGALLAYVAGMGQVFSSLFGVSETVGGFIFWVLASIVVCHGLEASGKTELIMSYVMLALFVGVTMMLVPHSRLENGLYADFSGVLSITGVAIFALGCHTIIPDVYKGLGSYEKTK
;
A
#
# COMPACT_ATOMS: atom_id res chain seq x y z
N GLY A 1 11.30 -10.29 -13.47
CA GLY A 1 12.39 -9.30 -13.40
C GLY A 1 11.98 -8.06 -12.63
N VAL A 2 11.14 -7.21 -13.24
CA VAL A 2 10.72 -5.91 -12.67
C VAL A 2 10.13 -6.02 -11.27
N LEU A 3 9.15 -6.90 -11.05
CA LEU A 3 8.51 -7.09 -9.73
C LEU A 3 9.51 -7.42 -8.62
N ILE A 4 10.43 -8.35 -8.86
CA ILE A 4 11.47 -8.72 -7.89
C ILE A 4 12.39 -7.53 -7.62
N GLY A 5 12.79 -6.81 -8.67
CA GLY A 5 13.62 -5.60 -8.53
C GLY A 5 12.93 -4.52 -7.68
N VAL A 6 11.67 -4.24 -7.94
CA VAL A 6 10.88 -3.28 -7.16
C VAL A 6 10.68 -3.77 -5.73
N MET A 7 10.45 -5.07 -5.51
CA MET A 7 10.30 -5.64 -4.17
C MET A 7 11.57 -5.49 -3.34
N VAL A 8 12.74 -5.79 -3.91
CA VAL A 8 14.04 -5.60 -3.23
C VAL A 8 14.28 -4.12 -2.94
N LEU A 9 13.97 -3.24 -3.89
CA LEU A 9 14.11 -1.79 -3.71
C LEU A 9 13.21 -1.27 -2.58
N MET A 10 11.94 -1.65 -2.57
CA MET A 10 10.98 -1.24 -1.53
C MET A 10 11.30 -1.82 -0.16
N LEU A 11 11.83 -3.05 -0.11
CA LEU A 11 12.32 -3.64 1.12
C LEU A 11 13.55 -2.87 1.65
N GLY A 12 14.46 -2.47 0.75
CA GLY A 12 15.61 -1.64 1.09
C GLY A 12 15.19 -0.28 1.68
N THR A 13 14.26 0.43 1.02
CA THR A 13 13.76 1.72 1.52
C THR A 13 13.00 1.57 2.82
N ALA A 14 12.23 0.49 2.99
CA ALA A 14 11.55 0.14 4.23
C ALA A 14 12.55 -0.03 5.40
N PHE A 15 13.61 -0.80 5.18
CA PHE A 15 14.63 -1.05 6.20
C PHE A 15 15.39 0.23 6.59
N ILE A 16 15.77 1.04 5.60
CA ILE A 16 16.42 2.34 5.82
C ILE A 16 15.51 3.25 6.63
N THR A 17 14.23 3.36 6.25
CA THR A 17 13.24 4.19 6.95
C THR A 17 13.05 3.72 8.40
N LEU A 18 12.93 2.41 8.61
CA LEU A 18 12.82 1.83 9.95
C LEU A 18 14.02 2.20 10.81
N ARG A 19 15.24 2.04 10.28
CA ARG A 19 16.47 2.35 11.00
C ARG A 19 16.55 3.82 11.41
N PHE A 20 16.31 4.74 10.47
CA PHE A 20 16.32 6.18 10.78
C PHE A 20 15.20 6.58 11.74
N SER A 21 14.01 5.97 11.59
CA SER A 21 12.90 6.23 12.49
C SER A 21 13.22 5.75 13.91
N ALA A 22 13.78 4.55 14.06
CA ALA A 22 14.19 3.99 15.35
C ALA A 22 15.30 4.83 16.01
N GLU A 23 16.34 5.20 15.26
CA GLU A 23 17.45 6.06 15.75
C GLU A 23 16.94 7.45 16.19
N MET A 24 15.85 7.95 15.60
CA MET A 24 15.25 9.24 15.93
C MET A 24 13.99 9.17 16.81
N GLY A 25 13.76 8.05 17.52
CA GLY A 25 12.66 7.91 18.49
C GLY A 25 11.27 7.87 17.84
N GLY A 26 11.15 7.21 16.68
CA GLY A 26 9.90 7.11 15.92
C GLY A 26 9.61 8.36 15.08
N ALA A 27 10.61 9.13 14.69
CA ALA A 27 10.39 10.31 13.85
C ALA A 27 9.69 9.92 12.54
N GLN A 28 8.69 10.70 12.13
CA GLN A 28 8.02 10.53 10.84
C GLN A 28 8.97 10.84 9.70
N MET A 29 8.69 10.28 8.52
CA MET A 29 9.59 10.38 7.36
C MET A 29 9.87 11.84 6.94
N SER A 30 8.88 12.73 7.03
CA SER A 30 9.05 14.18 6.81
C SER A 30 9.99 14.83 7.83
N THR A 31 9.96 14.37 9.09
CA THR A 31 10.82 14.86 10.17
C THR A 31 12.25 14.33 10.02
N ILE A 32 12.41 13.06 9.62
CA ILE A 32 13.70 12.46 9.27
C ILE A 32 14.35 13.26 8.13
N ALA A 33 13.58 13.54 7.07
CA ALA A 33 14.04 14.35 5.94
C ALA A 33 14.41 15.76 6.37
N ASN A 34 13.60 16.41 7.22
CA ASN A 34 13.89 17.74 7.74
C ASN A 34 15.20 17.79 8.55
N ARG A 35 15.48 16.76 9.36
CA ARG A 35 16.69 16.69 10.19
C ARG A 35 17.94 16.35 9.38
N THR A 36 17.79 15.57 8.30
CA THR A 36 18.92 15.09 7.49
C THR A 36 19.26 16.04 6.33
N LEU A 37 18.25 16.61 5.68
CA LEU A 37 18.39 17.45 4.46
C LEU A 37 18.01 18.92 4.71
N GLY A 38 17.60 19.27 5.94
CA GLY A 38 17.14 20.61 6.30
C GLY A 38 15.68 20.90 5.93
N LYS A 39 15.27 22.16 6.15
CA LYS A 39 13.87 22.62 5.99
C LYS A 39 13.28 22.36 4.60
N ALA A 40 14.07 22.55 3.56
CA ALA A 40 13.64 22.30 2.18
C ALA A 40 13.31 20.82 1.95
N GLY A 41 14.17 19.90 2.42
CA GLY A 41 13.94 18.46 2.31
C GLY A 41 12.75 17.98 3.13
N GLY A 42 12.55 18.55 4.32
CA GLY A 42 11.36 18.28 5.14
C GLY A 42 10.06 18.64 4.44
N TRP A 43 9.98 19.84 3.85
CA TRP A 43 8.78 20.30 3.16
C TRP A 43 8.50 19.51 1.87
N LEU A 44 9.54 19.20 1.09
CA LEU A 44 9.42 18.39 -0.11
C LEU A 44 8.94 16.97 0.21
N MET A 45 9.46 16.36 1.27
CA MET A 45 9.01 15.04 1.73
C MET A 45 7.54 15.09 2.20
N TYR A 46 7.17 16.11 2.97
CA TYR A 46 5.79 16.28 3.43
C TYR A 46 4.81 16.41 2.26
N LEU A 47 5.13 17.24 1.27
CA LEU A 47 4.32 17.40 0.07
C LEU A 47 4.21 16.09 -0.71
N SER A 48 5.32 15.36 -0.86
CA SER A 48 5.36 14.07 -1.56
C SER A 48 4.44 13.03 -0.91
N ILE A 49 4.52 12.88 0.42
CA ILE A 49 3.66 11.94 1.16
C ILE A 49 2.19 12.36 1.05
N THR A 50 1.89 13.66 1.13
CA THR A 50 0.52 14.16 1.01
C THR A 50 -0.08 13.86 -0.36
N LEU A 51 0.66 14.15 -1.43
CA LEU A 51 0.25 13.85 -2.80
C LEU A 51 0.08 12.36 -3.04
N MET A 52 0.99 11.55 -2.51
CA MET A 52 0.92 10.09 -2.61
C MET A 52 -0.31 9.54 -1.88
N SER A 53 -0.58 9.98 -0.66
CA SER A 53 -1.75 9.56 0.11
C SER A 53 -3.06 9.95 -0.57
N PHE A 54 -3.13 11.16 -1.13
CA PHE A 54 -4.29 11.60 -1.90
C PHE A 54 -4.48 10.77 -3.19
N GLY A 55 -3.39 10.53 -3.91
CA GLY A 55 -3.41 9.69 -5.11
C GLY A 55 -3.84 8.25 -4.81
N ALA A 56 -3.35 7.68 -3.70
CA ALA A 56 -3.75 6.35 -3.24
C ALA A 56 -5.23 6.30 -2.90
N LEU A 57 -5.75 7.29 -2.16
CA LEU A 57 -7.17 7.38 -1.83
C LEU A 57 -8.04 7.45 -3.10
N LEU A 58 -7.66 8.27 -4.08
CA LEU A 58 -8.38 8.36 -5.35
C LEU A 58 -8.33 7.03 -6.13
N ALA A 59 -7.17 6.38 -6.18
CA ALA A 59 -7.01 5.08 -6.84
C ALA A 59 -7.88 4.00 -6.18
N TYR A 60 -7.98 3.98 -4.84
CA TYR A 60 -8.87 3.06 -4.13
C TYR A 60 -10.34 3.33 -4.43
N VAL A 61 -10.78 4.59 -4.44
CA VAL A 61 -12.17 4.94 -4.80
C VAL A 61 -12.49 4.53 -6.23
N ALA A 62 -11.59 4.78 -7.18
CA ALA A 62 -11.77 4.40 -8.57
C ALA A 62 -11.82 2.86 -8.75
N GLY A 63 -10.84 2.15 -8.18
CA GLY A 63 -10.78 0.69 -8.26
C GLY A 63 -11.99 0.01 -7.61
N MET A 64 -12.40 0.47 -6.44
CA MET A 64 -13.58 -0.08 -5.76
C MET A 64 -14.88 0.29 -6.46
N GLY A 65 -14.95 1.44 -7.13
CA GLY A 65 -16.06 1.80 -8.00
C GLY A 65 -16.27 0.79 -9.13
N GLN A 66 -15.18 0.35 -9.78
CA GLN A 66 -15.23 -0.67 -10.81
C GLN A 66 -15.63 -2.06 -10.24
N VAL A 67 -15.13 -2.41 -9.06
CA VAL A 67 -15.50 -3.66 -8.36
C VAL A 67 -16.99 -3.68 -8.05
N PHE A 68 -17.53 -2.63 -7.43
CA PHE A 68 -18.96 -2.57 -7.10
C PHE A 68 -19.85 -2.46 -8.34
N SER A 69 -19.40 -1.78 -9.39
CA SER A 69 -20.09 -1.79 -10.68
C SER A 69 -20.21 -3.21 -11.23
N SER A 70 -19.11 -3.98 -11.19
CA SER A 70 -19.07 -5.36 -11.68
C SER A 70 -19.91 -6.33 -10.83
N LEU A 71 -19.99 -6.10 -9.51
CA LEU A 71 -20.73 -6.97 -8.58
C LEU A 71 -22.23 -6.68 -8.55
N PHE A 72 -22.62 -5.40 -8.56
CA PHE A 72 -24.01 -4.97 -8.35
C PHE A 72 -24.68 -4.42 -9.61
N GLY A 73 -23.95 -4.28 -10.72
CA GLY A 73 -24.47 -3.72 -11.97
C GLY A 73 -24.76 -2.22 -11.92
N VAL A 74 -24.22 -1.51 -10.93
CA VAL A 74 -24.38 -0.05 -10.77
C VAL A 74 -23.34 0.71 -11.61
N SER A 75 -23.50 2.02 -11.78
CA SER A 75 -22.44 2.83 -12.44
C SER A 75 -21.20 2.93 -11.55
N GLU A 76 -20.03 3.05 -12.17
CA GLU A 76 -18.74 3.21 -11.46
C GLU A 76 -18.73 4.40 -10.50
N THR A 77 -19.40 5.49 -10.89
CA THR A 77 -19.57 6.69 -10.04
C THR A 77 -20.35 6.40 -8.77
N VAL A 78 -21.43 5.61 -8.88
CA VAL A 78 -22.25 5.19 -7.73
C VAL A 78 -21.47 4.19 -6.87
N GLY A 79 -20.77 3.24 -7.49
CA GLY A 79 -19.87 2.31 -6.79
C GLY A 79 -18.80 3.05 -5.98
N GLY A 80 -18.12 4.02 -6.59
CA GLY A 80 -17.09 4.82 -5.92
C GLY A 80 -17.68 5.63 -4.76
N PHE A 81 -18.87 6.20 -4.93
CA PHE A 81 -19.57 6.92 -3.86
C PHE A 81 -19.94 6.00 -2.67
N ILE A 82 -20.44 4.79 -2.95
CA ILE A 82 -20.73 3.78 -1.91
C ILE A 82 -19.46 3.46 -1.13
N PHE A 83 -18.34 3.19 -1.83
CA PHE A 83 -17.07 2.91 -1.17
C PHE A 83 -16.60 4.08 -0.31
N TRP A 84 -16.70 5.32 -0.81
CA TRP A 84 -16.30 6.52 -0.08
C TRP A 84 -17.10 6.73 1.20
N VAL A 85 -18.43 6.51 1.17
CA VAL A 85 -19.28 6.57 2.36
C VAL A 85 -18.88 5.51 3.38
N LEU A 86 -18.70 4.25 2.94
CA LEU A 86 -18.29 3.16 3.82
C LEU A 86 -16.92 3.41 4.47
N ALA A 87 -15.92 3.82 3.67
CA ALA A 87 -14.60 4.16 4.16
C ALA A 87 -14.64 5.31 5.18
N SER A 88 -15.45 6.35 4.92
CA SER A 88 -15.61 7.48 5.84
C SER A 88 -16.23 7.06 7.18
N ILE A 89 -17.21 6.15 7.18
CA ILE A 89 -17.80 5.60 8.41
C ILE A 89 -16.75 4.87 9.23
N VAL A 90 -15.91 4.04 8.59
CA VAL A 90 -14.82 3.31 9.26
C VAL A 90 -13.81 4.26 9.89
N VAL A 91 -13.42 5.33 9.17
CA VAL A 91 -12.50 6.35 9.71
C VAL A 91 -13.10 7.08 10.91
N CYS A 92 -14.39 7.44 10.86
CA CYS A 92 -15.08 8.13 11.95
C CYS A 92 -15.29 7.26 13.21
N HIS A 93 -15.49 5.94 13.05
CA HIS A 93 -15.66 5.03 14.19
C HIS A 93 -14.35 4.67 14.92
N GLY A 94 -13.21 5.16 14.42
CA GLY A 94 -11.91 4.99 15.05
C GLY A 94 -11.24 3.66 14.70
N LEU A 95 -9.93 3.73 14.45
CA LEU A 95 -9.04 2.59 14.15
C LEU A 95 -8.77 1.68 15.36
N GLU A 96 -9.35 1.95 16.53
CA GLU A 96 -9.00 1.28 17.79
C GLU A 96 -9.49 -0.20 17.82
N ALA A 97 -10.52 -0.54 17.03
CA ALA A 97 -10.93 -1.93 16.77
C ALA A 97 -10.18 -2.59 15.58
N SER A 98 -9.28 -1.87 14.91
CA SER A 98 -8.70 -2.28 13.63
C SER A 98 -7.70 -3.43 13.76
N GLY A 99 -6.88 -3.48 14.82
CA GLY A 99 -5.76 -4.43 14.89
C GLY A 99 -6.17 -5.92 14.76
N LYS A 100 -7.30 -6.32 15.35
CA LYS A 100 -7.85 -7.67 15.18
C LYS A 100 -8.54 -7.87 13.83
N THR A 101 -9.24 -6.84 13.34
CA THR A 101 -9.98 -6.87 12.07
C THR A 101 -9.03 -6.92 10.87
N GLU A 102 -7.89 -6.26 10.95
CA GLU A 102 -6.85 -6.22 9.91
C GLU A 102 -6.25 -7.60 9.67
N LEU A 103 -5.93 -8.34 10.75
CA LEU A 103 -5.47 -9.72 10.63
C LEU A 103 -6.52 -10.61 9.96
N ILE A 104 -7.79 -10.50 10.37
CA ILE A 104 -8.89 -11.27 9.77
C ILE A 104 -9.00 -10.94 8.27
N MET A 105 -8.98 -9.67 7.90
CA MET A 105 -9.06 -9.23 6.50
C MET A 105 -7.86 -9.72 5.68
N SER A 106 -6.65 -9.73 6.26
CA SER A 106 -5.46 -10.27 5.61
C SER A 106 -5.59 -11.76 5.33
N TYR A 107 -6.09 -12.55 6.30
CA TYR A 107 -6.37 -13.98 6.09
C TYR A 107 -7.44 -14.22 5.03
N VAL A 108 -8.52 -13.41 5.02
CA VAL A 108 -9.56 -13.50 3.99
C VAL A 108 -8.99 -13.20 2.61
N MET A 109 -8.18 -12.14 2.48
CA MET A 109 -7.52 -11.79 1.23
C MET A 109 -6.58 -12.91 0.75
N LEU A 110 -5.80 -13.50 1.65
CA LEU A 110 -4.92 -14.63 1.34
C LEU A 110 -5.72 -15.85 0.87
N ALA A 111 -6.82 -16.18 1.56
CA ALA A 111 -7.69 -17.29 1.20
C ALA A 111 -8.32 -17.09 -0.18
N LEU A 112 -8.81 -15.88 -0.48
CA LEU A 112 -9.33 -15.52 -1.80
C LEU A 112 -8.24 -15.62 -2.87
N PHE A 113 -7.04 -15.10 -2.61
CA PHE A 113 -5.92 -15.17 -3.53
C PHE A 113 -5.56 -16.62 -3.87
N VAL A 114 -5.45 -17.50 -2.86
CA VAL A 114 -5.18 -18.93 -3.07
C VAL A 114 -6.32 -19.60 -3.83
N GLY A 115 -7.58 -19.31 -3.47
CA GLY A 115 -8.75 -19.87 -4.14
C GLY A 115 -8.82 -19.53 -5.63
N VAL A 116 -8.66 -18.23 -5.95
CA VAL A 116 -8.63 -17.76 -7.35
C VAL A 116 -7.45 -18.37 -8.09
N THR A 117 -6.26 -18.40 -7.49
CA THR A 117 -5.08 -18.99 -8.13
C THR A 117 -5.29 -20.47 -8.43
N MET A 118 -5.84 -21.26 -7.50
CA MET A 118 -6.14 -22.68 -7.74
C MET A 118 -7.14 -22.91 -8.87
N MET A 119 -8.13 -22.02 -9.04
CA MET A 119 -9.08 -22.07 -10.17
C MET A 119 -8.41 -21.72 -11.52
N LEU A 120 -7.44 -20.80 -11.51
CA LEU A 120 -6.76 -20.34 -12.72
C LEU A 120 -5.61 -21.25 -13.16
N VAL A 121 -4.94 -21.96 -12.24
CA VAL A 121 -3.84 -22.90 -12.54
C VAL A 121 -4.19 -23.90 -13.65
N PRO A 122 -5.32 -24.62 -13.64
CA PRO A 122 -5.65 -25.59 -14.70
C PRO A 122 -5.93 -24.92 -16.06
N HIS A 123 -6.26 -23.63 -16.09
CA HIS A 123 -6.50 -22.86 -17.32
C HIS A 123 -5.26 -22.08 -17.78
N SER A 124 -4.16 -22.16 -17.04
CA SER A 124 -2.95 -21.39 -17.32
C SER A 124 -2.13 -22.02 -18.44
N ARG A 125 -1.69 -21.19 -19.39
CA ARG A 125 -0.77 -21.60 -20.47
C ARG A 125 0.62 -21.08 -20.15
N LEU A 126 1.59 -21.98 -20.04
CA LEU A 126 2.99 -21.64 -19.74
C LEU A 126 3.60 -20.68 -20.78
N GLU A 127 3.12 -20.73 -22.02
CA GLU A 127 3.52 -19.81 -23.10
C GLU A 127 3.29 -18.34 -22.75
N ASN A 128 2.19 -18.02 -22.04
CA ASN A 128 1.91 -16.66 -21.58
C ASN A 128 2.86 -16.20 -20.47
N GLY A 129 3.48 -17.12 -19.73
CA GLY A 129 4.44 -16.81 -18.68
C GLY A 129 5.85 -16.50 -19.21
N LEU A 130 6.16 -16.96 -20.42
CA LEU A 130 7.44 -16.73 -21.10
C LEU A 130 7.40 -15.55 -22.08
N TYR A 131 6.19 -15.04 -22.38
CA TYR A 131 6.03 -13.83 -23.18
C TYR A 131 6.50 -12.60 -22.39
N ALA A 132 7.59 -11.99 -22.85
CA ALA A 132 8.16 -10.78 -22.25
C ALA A 132 8.20 -9.67 -23.30
N ASP A 133 7.32 -8.68 -23.14
CA ASP A 133 7.36 -7.44 -23.91
C ASP A 133 7.88 -6.29 -23.04
N PHE A 134 8.83 -5.53 -23.58
CA PHE A 134 9.46 -4.41 -22.89
C PHE A 134 8.66 -3.11 -23.02
N SER A 135 7.69 -3.04 -23.94
CA SER A 135 6.86 -1.85 -24.18
C SER A 135 6.10 -1.39 -22.92
N GLY A 136 5.68 -2.34 -22.07
CA GLY A 136 4.91 -2.08 -20.85
C GLY A 136 5.73 -1.89 -19.56
N VAL A 137 7.07 -1.90 -19.63
CA VAL A 137 7.92 -1.96 -18.43
C VAL A 137 7.72 -0.77 -17.49
N LEU A 138 7.55 0.44 -18.03
CA LEU A 138 7.31 1.64 -17.23
C LEU A 138 5.98 1.53 -16.45
N SER A 139 4.91 1.11 -17.12
CA SER A 139 3.59 0.93 -16.50
C SER A 139 3.62 -0.14 -15.42
N ILE A 140 4.24 -1.29 -15.69
CA ILE A 140 4.39 -2.40 -14.72
C ILE A 140 5.21 -1.93 -13.51
N THR A 141 6.28 -1.17 -13.73
CA THR A 141 7.11 -0.61 -12.66
C THR A 141 6.32 0.35 -11.79
N GLY A 142 5.56 1.27 -12.38
CA GLY A 142 4.73 2.23 -11.65
C GLY A 142 3.66 1.55 -10.79
N VAL A 143 2.95 0.57 -11.36
CA VAL A 143 1.95 -0.23 -10.62
C VAL A 143 2.60 -1.03 -9.49
N ALA A 144 3.77 -1.64 -9.74
CA ALA A 144 4.49 -2.39 -8.72
C ALA A 144 4.97 -1.49 -7.56
N ILE A 145 5.49 -0.29 -7.88
CA ILE A 145 5.92 0.70 -6.88
C ILE A 145 4.74 1.13 -6.01
N PHE A 146 3.58 1.41 -6.64
CA PHE A 146 2.36 1.76 -5.93
C PHE A 146 1.87 0.63 -5.02
N ALA A 147 1.79 -0.59 -5.55
CA ALA A 147 1.32 -1.76 -4.82
C ALA A 147 2.22 -2.15 -3.63
N LEU A 148 3.53 -1.90 -3.72
CA LEU A 148 4.51 -2.21 -2.68
C LEU A 148 4.92 -0.99 -1.85
N GLY A 149 4.27 0.16 -2.05
CA GLY A 149 4.61 1.46 -1.49
C GLY A 149 4.24 1.66 -0.02
N CYS A 150 4.55 0.70 0.86
CA CYS A 150 4.16 0.74 2.28
C CYS A 150 5.25 1.30 3.22
N HIS A 151 6.40 1.74 2.70
CA HIS A 151 7.52 2.16 3.54
C HIS A 151 7.27 3.47 4.31
N THR A 152 6.28 4.26 3.91
CA THR A 152 5.92 5.54 4.55
C THR A 152 5.19 5.40 5.88
N ILE A 153 4.48 4.30 6.10
CA ILE A 153 3.72 4.05 7.33
C ILE A 153 4.57 3.41 8.44
N ILE A 154 5.78 2.93 8.11
CA ILE A 154 6.67 2.23 9.05
C ILE A 154 6.94 3.04 10.33
N PRO A 155 7.26 4.35 10.27
CA PRO A 155 7.44 5.16 11.48
C PRO A 155 6.21 5.18 12.41
N ASP A 156 5.01 5.23 11.83
CA ASP A 156 3.76 5.29 12.58
C ASP A 156 3.43 3.92 13.21
N VAL A 157 3.67 2.83 12.47
CA VAL A 157 3.58 1.46 13.01
C VAL A 157 4.59 1.26 14.14
N TYR A 158 5.83 1.70 13.97
CA TYR A 158 6.87 1.62 15.00
C TYR A 158 6.46 2.33 16.30
N LYS A 159 5.91 3.54 16.19
CA LYS A 159 5.37 4.28 17.34
C LYS A 159 4.18 3.56 17.99
N GLY A 160 3.27 3.00 17.19
CA GLY A 160 2.11 2.25 17.67
C GLY A 160 2.48 0.99 18.46
N LEU A 161 3.62 0.36 18.15
CA LEU A 161 4.14 -0.81 18.86
C LEU A 161 4.82 -0.46 20.20
N GLY A 162 5.10 0.82 20.45
CA GLY A 162 5.35 1.35 21.80
C GLY A 162 6.80 1.33 22.31
N SER A 163 7.73 0.53 21.74
CA SER A 163 9.21 0.60 21.93
C SER A 163 9.88 -0.71 21.48
N TYR A 164 11.15 -0.64 21.07
CA TYR A 164 12.04 -1.72 20.59
C TYR A 164 12.16 -2.95 21.53
N GLU A 165 11.72 -2.87 22.79
CA GLU A 165 11.77 -3.98 23.76
C GLU A 165 10.70 -5.07 23.56
N LYS A 166 9.64 -4.82 22.78
CA LYS A 166 8.60 -5.83 22.48
C LYS A 166 8.81 -6.57 21.15
N THR A 167 9.89 -6.28 20.43
CA THR A 167 10.14 -6.81 19.07
C THR A 167 11.28 -7.83 19.03
N LYS A 168 11.74 -8.32 20.18
CA LYS A 168 12.62 -9.50 20.30
C LYS A 168 11.79 -10.72 20.70
#